data_AF-A0A699V9R4-F1
#
_entry.id   AF-A0A699V9R4-F1
#
_cell.length_a   1.000
_cell.length_b   1.000
_cell.length_c   1.000
_cell.angle_alpha   90.00
_cell.angle_beta   90.00
_cell.angle_gamma   90.00
#
_symmetry.space_group_name_H-M   'P 1'
#
loop_
_entity.id
_entity.type
_entity.pdbx_description
1 polymer ?
#
loop_
_entity_poly.entity_id
_entity_poly.type
_entity_poly.pdbx_seq_one_letter_code
_entity_poly.pdbx_strand_id
1 'polypeptide(L)'
;VRERLIEGLEMIKVTNEKVAIAKEKLKEAHTRQKSYADKHRRTIEFQPEPEAILDRQDRVLRNKTIPFVKILWRNHPERETTWETKDSIRTSYPHFLP
;
A
#
# COMPACT_ATOMS: atom_id res chain seq x y z
N VAL A 1 -45.58 46.04 -0.19
CA VAL A 1 -44.24 45.82 0.42
C VAL A 1 -43.93 44.33 0.71
N ARG A 2 -44.94 43.45 0.91
CA ARG A 2 -44.73 42.04 1.32
C ARG A 2 -44.49 41.02 0.18
N GLU A 3 -44.86 41.30 -1.06
CA GLU A 3 -44.77 40.33 -2.18
C GLU A 3 -43.33 40.01 -2.61
N ARG A 4 -42.46 41.03 -2.67
CA ARG A 4 -41.02 40.84 -2.99
C ARG A 4 -40.26 39.94 -2.02
N LEU A 5 -40.72 39.82 -0.77
CA LEU A 5 -40.13 38.93 0.24
C LEU A 5 -40.50 37.46 0.02
N ILE A 6 -41.69 37.18 -0.50
CA ILE A 6 -42.16 35.83 -0.78
C ILE A 6 -41.42 35.27 -1.99
N GLU A 7 -41.27 36.07 -3.05
CA GLU A 7 -40.45 35.71 -4.22
C GLU A 7 -39.00 35.41 -3.84
N GLY A 8 -38.41 36.20 -2.93
CA GLY A 8 -37.07 35.95 -2.42
C GLY A 8 -36.92 34.61 -1.69
N LEU A 9 -37.91 34.23 -0.87
CA LEU A 9 -37.91 32.95 -0.14
C LEU A 9 -38.09 31.74 -1.07
N GLU A 10 -38.91 31.86 -2.12
CA GLU A 10 -39.06 30.82 -3.13
C GLU A 10 -37.77 30.63 -3.93
N MET A 11 -37.11 31.72 -4.31
CA MET A 11 -35.81 31.64 -5.00
C MET A 11 -34.73 30.99 -4.13
N ILE A 12 -34.72 31.26 -2.82
CA ILE A 12 -33.79 30.60 -1.87
C ILE A 12 -34.04 29.10 -1.81
N LYS A 13 -35.30 28.66 -1.75
CA LYS A 13 -35.65 27.22 -1.76
C LYS A 13 -35.16 26.54 -3.03
N VAL A 14 -35.49 27.10 -4.19
CA VAL A 14 -35.05 26.59 -5.50
C VAL A 14 -33.53 26.54 -5.60
N THR A 15 -32.85 27.56 -5.08
CA THR A 15 -31.37 27.61 -5.11
C THR A 15 -30.76 26.55 -4.20
N ASN A 16 -31.30 26.35 -3.00
CA ASN A 16 -30.82 25.31 -2.07
C ASN A 16 -31.01 23.90 -2.64
N GLU A 17 -32.14 23.63 -3.30
CA GLU A 17 -32.39 22.37 -4.00
C GLU A 17 -31.36 22.14 -5.11
N LYS A 18 -31.09 23.16 -5.94
CA LYS A 18 -30.08 23.09 -6.99
C LYS A 18 -28.67 22.88 -6.43
N VAL A 19 -28.33 23.52 -5.31
CA VAL A 19 -27.04 23.33 -4.62
C VAL A 19 -26.92 21.90 -4.08
N ALA A 20 -27.99 21.31 -3.54
CA ALA A 20 -28.00 19.93 -3.08
C ALA A 20 -27.72 18.96 -4.24
N ILE A 21 -28.40 19.15 -5.38
CA ILE A 21 -28.20 18.35 -6.59
C ILE A 21 -26.75 18.48 -7.10
N ALA A 22 -26.20 19.70 -7.13
CA ALA A 22 -24.83 19.94 -7.57
C ALA A 22 -23.80 19.23 -6.68
N LYS A 23 -24.00 19.25 -5.36
CA LYS A 23 -23.14 18.54 -4.39
C LYS A 23 -23.21 17.03 -4.60
N GLU A 24 -24.38 16.48 -4.88
CA GLU A 24 -24.55 15.04 -5.09
C GLU A 24 -23.86 14.57 -6.38
N LYS A 25 -24.04 15.31 -7.47
CA LYS A 25 -23.32 15.04 -8.73
C LYS A 25 -21.79 15.12 -8.57
N LEU A 26 -21.30 16.07 -7.77
CA LEU A 26 -19.87 16.18 -7.49
C LEU A 26 -19.36 14.97 -6.69
N LYS A 27 -20.11 14.52 -5.67
CA LYS A 27 -19.78 13.29 -4.93
C LYS A 27 -19.77 12.08 -5.84
N GLU A 28 -20.77 11.94 -6.70
CA GLU A 28 -20.85 10.83 -7.64
C GLU A 28 -19.67 10.83 -8.63
N ALA A 29 -19.33 11.99 -9.21
CA ALA A 29 -18.17 12.14 -10.09
C ALA A 29 -16.86 11.75 -9.39
N HIS A 30 -16.67 12.19 -8.14
CA HIS A 30 -15.51 11.85 -7.35
C HIS A 30 -15.45 10.35 -7.01
N THR A 31 -16.58 9.72 -6.67
CA THR A 31 -16.66 8.27 -6.46
C THR A 31 -16.34 7.50 -7.74
N ARG A 32 -16.86 7.94 -8.90
CA ARG A 32 -16.52 7.37 -10.20
C ARG A 32 -15.03 7.47 -10.49
N GLN A 33 -14.41 8.62 -10.25
CA GLN A 33 -12.96 8.82 -10.43
C GLN A 33 -12.13 7.89 -9.52
N LYS A 34 -12.49 7.79 -8.23
CA LYS A 34 -11.85 6.83 -7.31
C LYS A 34 -12.00 5.39 -7.78
N SER A 35 -13.18 5.01 -8.27
CA SER A 35 -13.40 3.68 -8.84
C SER A 35 -12.49 3.41 -10.04
N TYR A 36 -12.25 4.38 -10.93
CA TYR A 36 -11.28 4.21 -12.02
C TYR A 36 -9.84 3.99 -11.52
N ALA A 37 -9.42 4.73 -10.50
CA ALA A 37 -8.10 4.57 -9.89
C ALA A 37 -7.97 3.21 -9.18
N ASP A 38 -8.98 2.81 -8.42
CA ASP A 38 -8.97 1.57 -7.64
C ASP A 38 -9.09 0.33 -8.55
N LYS A 39 -9.86 0.38 -9.65
CA LYS A 39 -9.97 -0.71 -10.63
C LYS A 39 -8.63 -1.10 -11.26
N HIS A 40 -7.61 -0.24 -11.17
CA HIS A 40 -6.27 -0.52 -11.72
C HIS A 40 -5.20 -0.65 -10.65
N ARG A 41 -5.56 -0.43 -9.39
CA ARG A 41 -4.67 -0.59 -8.24
C ARG A 41 -4.71 -2.04 -7.77
N ARG A 42 -3.98 -2.93 -8.46
CA ARG A 42 -3.65 -4.23 -7.89
C ARG A 42 -2.69 -4.00 -6.72
N THR A 43 -3.00 -4.53 -5.54
CA THR A 43 -2.01 -4.67 -4.48
C THR A 43 -1.01 -5.71 -4.95
N ILE A 44 0.13 -5.25 -5.48
CA ILE A 44 1.23 -6.13 -5.85
C ILE A 44 2.02 -6.35 -4.56
N GLU A 45 1.84 -7.52 -3.95
CA GLU A 45 2.71 -7.98 -2.87
C GLU A 45 4.01 -8.48 -3.52
N PHE A 46 5.08 -7.71 -3.39
CA PHE A 46 6.40 -8.15 -3.82
C PHE A 46 6.95 -9.12 -2.79
N GLN A 47 7.01 -10.40 -3.15
CA GLN A 47 7.69 -11.41 -2.35
C GLN A 47 9.10 -11.61 -2.93
N PRO A 48 10.16 -11.16 -2.25
CA PRO A 48 11.53 -11.34 -2.73
C PRO A 48 11.87 -12.84 -2.71
N GLU A 49 12.33 -13.38 -3.84
CA GLU A 49 12.76 -14.76 -3.93
C GLU A 49 14.27 -14.82 -3.68
N PRO A 50 14.77 -15.61 -2.70
CA PRO A 50 16.20 -15.73 -2.49
C PRO A 50 16.83 -16.52 -3.64
N GLU A 51 17.90 -15.99 -4.23
CA GLU A 51 18.57 -16.55 -5.40
C GLU A 51 19.79 -17.39 -5.01
N ALA A 52 20.65 -16.86 -4.13
CA ALA A 52 21.86 -17.55 -3.71
C ALA A 52 22.33 -17.10 -2.32
N ILE A 53 23.09 -17.97 -1.64
CA ILE A 53 23.83 -17.61 -0.43
C ILE A 53 25.25 -17.23 -0.86
N LEU A 54 25.64 -15.99 -0.60
CA LEU A 54 26.96 -15.48 -0.97
C LEU A 54 28.01 -15.72 0.12
N ASP A 55 27.59 -15.75 1.38
CA ASP A 55 28.50 -15.88 2.52
C ASP A 55 27.77 -16.39 3.77
N ARG A 56 28.53 -16.89 4.75
CA ARG A 56 28.04 -17.38 6.04
C ARG A 56 28.95 -16.89 7.16
N GLN A 57 28.35 -16.42 8.25
CA GLN A 57 29.09 -15.92 9.39
C GLN A 57 28.42 -16.35 10.70
N ASP A 58 29.22 -16.82 11.66
CA ASP A 58 28.75 -17.09 13.00
C ASP A 58 29.01 -15.90 13.92
N ARG A 59 27.94 -15.38 14.54
CA ARG A 59 28.05 -14.35 15.56
C ARG A 59 28.00 -15.00 16.94
N VAL A 60 29.15 -15.06 17.59
CA VAL A 60 29.26 -15.56 18.97
C VAL A 60 28.82 -14.46 19.94
N LEU A 61 27.86 -14.79 20.80
CA LEU A 61 27.40 -13.97 21.92
C LEU A 61 27.78 -14.67 23.24
N ARG A 62 27.55 -13.99 24.37
CA ARG A 62 27.95 -14.48 25.71
C ARG A 62 27.44 -15.88 26.05
N ASN A 63 26.28 -16.28 25.52
CA ASN A 63 25.61 -17.55 25.85
C ASN A 63 25.07 -18.32 24.65
N LYS A 64 25.33 -17.86 23.41
CA LYS A 64 24.83 -18.52 22.20
C LYS A 64 25.63 -18.09 20.97
N THR A 65 25.60 -18.93 19.94
CA THR A 65 26.11 -18.62 18.61
C THR A 65 24.94 -18.50 17.66
N ILE A 66 24.89 -17.40 16.89
CA ILE A 66 23.83 -17.15 15.91
C ILE A 66 24.45 -17.23 14.50
N PRO A 67 24.04 -18.19 13.65
CA PRO A 67 24.47 -18.25 12.26
C PRO A 67 23.73 -17.22 11.40
N PHE A 68 24.49 -16.40 10.69
CA PHE A 68 24.03 -15.46 9.68
C PHE A 68 24.40 -15.95 8.29
N VAL A 69 23.53 -15.65 7.32
CA VAL A 69 23.73 -15.95 5.90
C VAL A 69 23.54 -14.67 5.11
N LYS A 70 24.44 -14.43 4.14
CA LYS A 70 24.31 -13.32 3.20
C LYS A 70 23.52 -13.79 1.99
N ILE A 71 22.37 -13.18 1.71
CA ILE A 71 21.47 -13.60 0.64
C ILE A 71 21.50 -12.60 -0.50
N LEU A 72 21.66 -13.13 -1.71
CA LEU A 72 21.32 -12.47 -2.96
C LEU A 72 19.83 -12.70 -3.25
N TRP A 73 19.09 -11.64 -3.49
CA TRP A 73 17.67 -11.70 -3.83
C TRP A 73 17.48 -11.61 -5.35
N ARG A 74 16.54 -12.39 -5.89
CA ARG A 74 16.23 -12.45 -7.31
C ARG A 74 15.76 -11.08 -7.81
N ASN A 75 16.25 -10.68 -8.99
CA ASN A 75 15.99 -9.37 -9.61
C ASN A 75 16.56 -8.16 -8.83
N HIS A 76 17.42 -8.40 -7.82
CA HIS A 76 18.18 -7.34 -7.14
C HIS A 76 19.66 -7.40 -7.55
N PRO A 77 20.34 -6.24 -7.71
CA PRO A 77 21.78 -6.22 -7.94
C PRO A 77 22.52 -6.71 -6.68
N GLU A 78 23.71 -7.31 -6.83
CA GLU A 78 24.50 -7.87 -5.71
C GLU A 78 24.82 -6.88 -4.58
N ARG A 79 24.79 -5.58 -4.86
CA ARG A 79 24.94 -4.52 -3.85
C ARG A 79 23.77 -4.43 -2.86
N GLU A 80 22.63 -5.03 -3.17
CA GLU A 80 21.39 -5.04 -2.37
C GLU A 80 21.21 -6.36 -1.58
N THR A 81 22.29 -7.11 -1.33
CA THR A 81 22.22 -8.31 -0.48
C THR A 81 21.96 -7.98 0.98
N THR A 82 21.19 -8.81 1.67
CA THR A 82 20.95 -8.65 3.11
C THR A 82 21.60 -9.78 3.92
N TRP A 83 21.97 -9.45 5.16
CA TRP A 83 22.42 -10.43 6.15
C TRP A 83 21.23 -10.85 7.01
N GLU A 84 20.81 -12.09 6.87
CA GLU A 84 19.68 -12.64 7.59
C GLU A 84 20.12 -13.77 8.52
N THR A 85 19.36 -13.99 9.59
CA THR A 85 19.61 -15.17 10.45
C THR A 85 19.19 -16.44 9.73
N LYS A 86 19.95 -17.52 9.89
CA LYS A 86 19.64 -18.82 9.26
C LYS A 86 18.22 -19.30 9.62
N ASP A 87 17.80 -19.10 10.86
CA ASP A 87 16.46 -19.51 11.32
C ASP A 87 15.35 -18.72 10.64
N SER A 88 15.49 -17.39 10.49
CA SER A 88 14.50 -16.58 9.77
C SER A 88 14.30 -17.07 8.35
N ILE A 89 15.40 -17.38 7.66
CA ILE A 89 15.36 -17.86 6.27
C ILE A 89 14.77 -19.26 6.19
N ARG A 90 15.07 -20.13 7.15
CA ARG A 90 14.47 -21.46 7.23
C ARG A 90 12.96 -21.41 7.49
N THR A 91 12.48 -20.41 8.22
CA THR A 91 11.04 -20.19 8.45
C THR A 91 10.35 -19.62 7.21
N SER A 92 10.92 -18.59 6.57
CA SER A 92 10.29 -17.92 5.43
C SER A 92 10.48 -18.65 4.09
N TYR A 93 11.61 -19.34 3.93
CA TYR A 93 12.01 -20.05 2.71
C TYR A 93 12.56 -21.46 3.07
N PRO A 94 11.70 -22.37 3.55
CA PRO A 94 12.13 -23.67 4.10
C PRO A 94 12.85 -24.57 3.09
N HIS A 95 12.67 -24.35 1.79
CA HIS A 95 13.32 -25.12 0.73
C HIS A 95 14.63 -24.49 0.21
N PHE A 96 14.97 -23.27 0.65
CA PHE A 96 16.11 -22.54 0.12
C PHE A 96 17.43 -22.93 0.80
N LEU A 97 17.38 -23.30 2.08
CA LEU A 97 18.56 -23.78 2.79
C LEU A 97 18.67 -25.30 2.68
N PRO A 98 19.86 -25.84 2.37
CA PRO A 98 20.12 -27.28 2.41
C PRO A 98 20.12 -27.85 3.83
#